data_AF-A0A134CAC4-F1
#
_entry.id   AF-A0A134CAC4-F1
#
_cell.length_a   1.000
_cell.length_b   1.000
_cell.length_c   1.000
_cell.angle_alpha   90.00
_cell.angle_beta   90.00
_cell.angle_gamma   90.00
#
_symmetry.space_group_name_H-M   'P 1'
#
loop_
_entity.id
_entity.type
_entity.pdbx_description
1 polymer ?
#
loop_
_entity_poly.entity_id
_entity_poly.type
_entity_poly.pdbx_seq_one_letter_code
_entity_poly.pdbx_strand_id
1 'polypeptide(L)'
;RNANEVKFVGKGTATVTGETDANGVRTITVKVDDQVSTNNAVTPVVYTDKEGNTVYPIKDDKGNVTYHTTPDGKGENDKVVPNGDVNTSVNGPKDEKGNARPASLGNVKNNIPAVNDADKKVTNPDGTEKGTAGDVNNINKAPLTATEAADLLKPTKDGKPNPNFAGNNAATVSDVLNAGWNLQNNGEARDFVKPYDTVNFVNGANTTAVVTTSA
;
A
#
# COMPACT_ATOMS: atom_id res chain seq x y z
N ARG A 1 51.31 -39.03 -18.56
CA ARG A 1 49.97 -38.46 -18.87
C ARG A 1 49.75 -37.35 -17.88
N ASN A 2 49.74 -36.09 -18.32
CA ASN A 2 49.42 -34.96 -17.44
C ASN A 2 47.92 -35.04 -17.17
N ALA A 3 47.55 -35.40 -15.95
CA ALA A 3 46.15 -35.35 -15.55
C ALA A 3 45.79 -33.87 -15.39
N ASN A 4 44.81 -33.40 -16.16
CA ASN A 4 44.27 -32.05 -16.00
C ASN A 4 43.49 -32.01 -14.67
N GLU A 5 43.75 -30.98 -13.85
CA GLU A 5 43.01 -30.73 -12.62
C GLU A 5 41.62 -30.16 -12.93
N VAL A 6 40.60 -30.63 -12.23
CA VAL A 6 39.23 -30.10 -12.31
C VAL A 6 38.80 -29.66 -10.91
N LYS A 7 38.42 -28.39 -10.77
CA LYS A 7 37.96 -27.79 -9.50
C LYS A 7 36.49 -27.38 -9.60
N PHE A 8 35.67 -27.93 -8.71
CA PHE A 8 34.28 -27.49 -8.54
C PHE A 8 34.21 -26.46 -7.42
N VAL A 9 33.64 -25.28 -7.71
CA VAL A 9 33.50 -24.18 -6.75
C VAL A 9 32.04 -23.75 -6.73
N GLY A 10 31.41 -23.82 -5.56
CA GLY A 10 30.11 -23.19 -5.33
C GLY A 10 30.25 -21.67 -5.33
N LYS A 11 29.33 -20.97 -6.01
CA LYS A 11 29.26 -19.50 -6.04
C LYS A 11 27.81 -19.07 -5.75
N GLY A 12 27.66 -17.85 -5.25
CA GLY A 12 26.35 -17.31 -4.88
C GLY A 12 25.75 -18.12 -3.73
N THR A 13 24.60 -18.74 -3.96
CA THR A 13 23.87 -19.54 -2.96
C THR A 13 24.16 -21.03 -3.03
N ALA A 14 24.98 -21.46 -4.00
CA ALA A 14 25.35 -22.85 -4.17
C ALA A 14 26.61 -23.19 -3.39
N THR A 15 26.56 -24.31 -2.67
CA THR A 15 27.70 -24.96 -2.02
C THR A 15 27.98 -26.29 -2.73
N VAL A 16 29.26 -26.62 -2.88
CA VAL A 16 29.69 -27.88 -3.48
C VAL A 16 30.56 -28.63 -2.49
N THR A 17 30.17 -29.87 -2.20
CA THR A 17 30.97 -30.81 -1.42
C THR A 17 31.26 -32.04 -2.28
N GLY A 18 32.28 -32.80 -1.92
CA GLY A 18 32.56 -34.05 -2.60
C GLY A 18 33.26 -35.05 -1.71
N GLU A 19 32.82 -36.29 -1.81
CA GLU A 19 33.32 -37.43 -1.05
C GLU A 19 33.62 -38.60 -1.97
N THR A 20 34.62 -39.40 -1.63
CA THR A 20 34.95 -40.62 -2.37
C THR A 20 34.63 -41.81 -1.48
N ASP A 21 33.81 -42.74 -1.96
CA ASP A 21 33.45 -43.93 -1.20
C ASP A 21 34.59 -44.98 -1.18
N ALA A 22 34.41 -46.04 -0.39
CA ALA A 22 35.40 -47.12 -0.27
C ALA A 22 35.63 -47.90 -1.58
N ASN A 23 34.71 -47.81 -2.54
CA ASN A 23 34.82 -48.44 -3.87
C ASN A 23 35.49 -47.51 -4.90
N GLY A 24 35.90 -46.30 -4.48
CA GLY A 24 36.55 -45.31 -5.33
C GLY A 24 35.60 -44.43 -6.14
N VAL A 25 34.29 -44.49 -5.90
CA VAL A 25 33.30 -43.63 -6.57
C VAL A 25 33.30 -42.25 -5.92
N ARG A 26 33.46 -41.20 -6.73
CA ARG A 26 33.37 -39.81 -6.29
C ARG A 26 31.93 -39.30 -6.41
N THR A 27 31.32 -38.97 -5.29
CA THR A 27 30.04 -38.23 -5.24
C THR A 27 30.32 -36.75 -5.08
N ILE A 28 29.70 -35.92 -5.92
CA ILE A 28 29.71 -34.47 -5.79
C ILE A 28 28.29 -34.03 -5.43
N THR A 29 28.14 -33.41 -4.28
CA THR A 29 26.85 -32.88 -3.82
C THR A 29 26.85 -31.37 -4.05
N VAL A 30 25.83 -30.90 -4.77
CA VAL A 30 25.58 -29.48 -4.95
C VAL A 30 24.32 -29.14 -4.18
N LYS A 31 24.44 -28.27 -3.17
CA LYS A 31 23.31 -27.78 -2.40
C LYS A 31 23.11 -26.30 -2.68
N VAL A 32 21.88 -25.90 -2.97
CA VAL A 32 21.47 -24.50 -3.07
C VAL A 32 20.74 -24.12 -1.79
N ASP A 33 21.10 -22.98 -1.21
CA ASP A 33 20.31 -22.38 -0.14
C ASP A 33 19.15 -21.59 -0.74
N ASP A 34 17.99 -22.23 -0.82
CA ASP A 34 16.79 -21.66 -1.42
C ASP A 34 16.29 -20.42 -0.68
N GLN A 35 16.51 -20.35 0.65
CA GLN A 35 16.12 -19.19 1.46
C GLN A 35 16.99 -17.99 1.14
N VAL A 36 18.32 -18.16 1.14
CA VAL A 36 19.26 -17.10 0.74
C VAL A 36 19.03 -16.70 -0.72
N SER A 37 18.72 -17.66 -1.60
CA SER A 37 18.41 -17.40 -3.00
C SER A 37 17.18 -16.51 -3.16
N THR A 38 16.12 -16.82 -2.40
CA THR A 38 14.88 -16.03 -2.39
C THR A 38 15.10 -14.65 -1.76
N ASN A 39 15.83 -14.57 -0.66
CA ASN A 39 16.15 -13.32 0.03
C ASN A 39 17.03 -12.38 -0.81
N ASN A 40 17.87 -12.94 -1.69
CA ASN A 40 18.68 -12.17 -2.64
C ASN A 40 17.91 -11.78 -3.92
N ALA A 41 16.71 -12.33 -4.13
CA ALA A 41 15.87 -11.95 -5.27
C ALA A 41 15.22 -10.59 -4.99
N VAL A 42 15.08 -9.76 -6.03
CA VAL A 42 14.35 -8.50 -5.93
C VAL A 42 12.86 -8.79 -6.02
N THR A 43 12.16 -8.69 -4.89
CA THR A 43 10.71 -8.76 -4.82
C THR A 43 10.09 -7.36 -4.70
N PRO A 44 8.86 -7.13 -5.22
CA PRO A 44 8.16 -5.85 -5.08
C PRO A 44 7.81 -5.50 -3.63
N VAL A 45 7.77 -6.49 -2.73
CA VAL A 45 7.52 -6.33 -1.30
C VAL A 45 8.71 -6.92 -0.55
N VAL A 46 9.24 -6.15 0.39
CA VAL A 46 10.34 -6.53 1.27
C VAL A 46 9.98 -6.23 2.72
N TYR A 47 10.79 -6.70 3.64
CA TYR A 47 10.71 -6.30 5.04
C TYR A 47 11.78 -5.24 5.32
N THR A 48 11.45 -4.27 6.16
CA THR A 48 12.38 -3.24 6.62
C THR A 48 12.33 -3.06 8.14
N ASP A 49 13.40 -2.53 8.72
CA ASP A 49 13.39 -2.03 10.10
C ASP A 49 12.69 -0.66 10.21
N LYS A 50 12.71 -0.04 11.39
CA LYS A 50 12.11 1.29 11.63
C LYS A 50 12.78 2.40 10.84
N GLU A 51 14.06 2.21 10.52
CA GLU A 51 14.90 3.14 9.77
C GLU A 51 14.74 2.97 8.25
N GLY A 52 14.01 1.93 7.81
CA GLY A 52 13.75 1.63 6.41
C GLY A 52 14.84 0.79 5.73
N ASN A 53 15.80 0.23 6.47
CA ASN A 53 16.79 -0.70 5.93
C ASN A 53 16.15 -2.07 5.71
N THR A 54 16.53 -2.74 4.62
CA THR A 54 16.04 -4.09 4.31
C THR A 54 16.47 -5.10 5.36
N VAL A 55 15.53 -5.95 5.77
CA VAL A 55 15.76 -7.12 6.63
C VAL A 55 15.22 -8.37 5.97
N TYR A 56 15.77 -9.52 6.34
CA TYR A 56 15.56 -10.79 5.67
C TYR A 56 14.82 -11.77 6.58
N PRO A 57 13.69 -12.34 6.14
CA PRO A 57 13.00 -13.37 6.89
C PRO A 57 13.78 -14.68 6.82
N ILE A 58 14.00 -15.29 7.98
CA ILE A 58 14.67 -16.59 8.15
C ILE A 58 13.68 -17.51 8.87
N LYS A 59 13.34 -18.63 8.24
CA LYS A 59 12.43 -19.62 8.80
C LYS A 59 13.22 -20.77 9.41
N ASP A 60 12.94 -21.10 10.67
CA ASP A 60 13.54 -22.26 11.33
C ASP A 60 12.83 -23.58 10.95
N ASP A 61 13.40 -24.72 11.37
CA ASP A 61 12.84 -26.05 11.10
C ASP A 61 11.44 -26.27 11.70
N LYS A 62 11.05 -25.48 12.70
CA LYS A 62 9.73 -25.51 13.35
C LYS A 62 8.73 -24.57 12.67
N GLY A 63 9.20 -23.78 11.72
CA GLY A 63 8.43 -22.83 10.94
C GLY A 63 8.30 -21.43 11.53
N ASN A 64 9.03 -21.11 12.61
CA ASN A 64 9.07 -19.76 13.17
C ASN A 64 9.89 -18.85 12.25
N VAL A 65 9.42 -17.61 12.07
CA VAL A 65 10.11 -16.61 11.26
C VAL A 65 10.77 -15.57 12.16
N THR A 66 12.07 -15.36 11.93
CA THR A 66 12.89 -14.30 12.53
C THR A 66 13.39 -13.37 11.44
N TYR A 67 13.69 -12.12 11.77
CA TYR A 67 14.13 -11.13 10.80
C TYR A 67 15.56 -10.72 11.10
N HIS A 68 16.41 -10.77 10.08
CA HIS A 68 17.85 -10.62 10.20
C HIS A 68 18.36 -9.51 9.28
N THR A 69 19.47 -8.87 9.66
CA THR A 69 20.11 -7.85 8.83
C THR A 69 20.93 -8.46 7.68
N THR A 70 21.25 -9.76 7.74
CA THR A 70 21.91 -10.48 6.64
C THR A 70 20.99 -11.54 6.01
N PRO A 71 21.15 -11.84 4.69
CA PRO A 71 20.26 -12.78 3.98
C PRO A 71 20.22 -14.21 4.52
N ASP A 72 21.29 -14.65 5.19
CA ASP A 72 21.47 -15.99 5.75
C ASP A 72 21.36 -16.04 7.28
N GLY A 73 21.15 -14.89 7.94
CA GLY A 73 21.11 -14.77 9.39
C GLY A 73 22.42 -15.14 10.09
N LYS A 74 23.56 -14.92 9.43
CA LYS A 74 24.90 -15.25 9.94
C LYS A 74 25.89 -14.10 9.78
N GLY A 75 27.01 -14.22 10.50
CA GLY A 75 28.14 -13.29 10.49
C GLY A 75 28.19 -12.39 11.72
N GLU A 76 29.36 -11.81 12.00
CA GLU A 76 29.57 -10.97 13.20
C GLU A 76 28.71 -9.69 13.22
N ASN A 77 28.27 -9.24 12.04
CA ASN A 77 27.45 -8.05 11.89
C ASN A 77 25.95 -8.35 11.83
N ASP A 78 25.55 -9.62 11.85
CA ASP A 78 24.13 -9.97 11.80
C ASP A 78 23.43 -9.67 13.14
N LYS A 79 22.21 -9.14 13.03
CA LYS A 79 21.36 -8.80 14.15
C LYS A 79 19.95 -9.27 13.88
N VAL A 80 19.36 -9.88 14.90
CA VAL A 80 17.93 -10.17 14.91
C VAL A 80 17.18 -8.86 15.19
N VAL A 81 16.25 -8.51 14.30
CA VAL A 81 15.36 -7.37 14.45
C VAL A 81 14.07 -7.84 15.14
N PRO A 82 13.63 -7.20 16.25
CA PRO A 82 12.39 -7.56 16.91
C PRO A 82 11.20 -7.49 15.96
N ASN A 83 10.32 -8.49 15.96
CA ASN A 83 9.20 -8.55 15.01
C ASN A 83 8.27 -7.32 15.08
N GLY A 84 8.12 -6.67 16.24
CA GLY A 84 7.33 -5.45 16.39
C GLY A 84 7.96 -4.19 15.75
N ASP A 85 9.21 -4.30 15.32
CA ASP A 85 9.99 -3.23 14.70
C ASP A 85 10.15 -3.45 13.19
N VAL A 86 9.59 -4.54 12.66
CA VAL A 86 9.65 -4.90 11.25
C VAL A 86 8.41 -4.39 10.53
N ASN A 87 8.63 -3.68 9.44
CA ASN A 87 7.59 -3.20 8.55
C ASN A 87 7.57 -4.00 7.25
N THR A 88 6.38 -4.26 6.71
CA THR A 88 6.23 -4.67 5.32
C THR A 88 6.30 -3.43 4.44
N SER A 89 7.21 -3.40 3.47
CA SER A 89 7.47 -2.23 2.64
C SER A 89 7.39 -2.57 1.16
N VAL A 90 6.85 -1.62 0.37
CA VAL A 90 6.90 -1.69 -1.09
C VAL A 90 8.31 -1.29 -1.53
N ASN A 91 8.98 -2.18 -2.24
CA ASN A 91 10.31 -1.96 -2.77
C ASN A 91 10.22 -1.30 -4.15
N GLY A 92 10.10 0.02 -4.16
CA GLY A 92 10.13 0.81 -5.39
C GLY A 92 11.52 0.83 -6.04
N PRO A 93 11.63 1.11 -7.35
CA PRO A 93 12.92 1.26 -8.00
C PRO A 93 13.72 2.41 -7.38
N LYS A 94 15.01 2.17 -7.16
CA LYS A 94 15.97 3.20 -6.74
C LYS A 94 16.25 4.19 -7.89
N ASP A 95 16.65 5.41 -7.56
CA ASP A 95 17.15 6.35 -8.57
C ASP A 95 18.55 5.93 -9.09
N GLU A 96 19.07 6.66 -10.08
CA GLU A 96 20.40 6.41 -10.67
C GLU A 96 21.55 6.53 -9.65
N LYS A 97 21.31 7.15 -8.50
CA LYS A 97 22.26 7.32 -7.39
C LYS A 97 22.08 6.25 -6.30
N GLY A 98 21.11 5.35 -6.45
CA GLY A 98 20.82 4.30 -5.48
C GLY A 98 19.92 4.73 -4.31
N ASN A 99 19.32 5.92 -4.35
CA ASN A 99 18.40 6.37 -3.30
C ASN A 99 17.02 5.75 -3.48
N ALA A 100 16.33 5.51 -2.36
CA ALA A 100 14.93 5.12 -2.38
C ALA A 100 14.07 6.25 -2.97
N ARG A 101 13.13 5.88 -3.85
CA ARG A 101 12.11 6.79 -4.39
C ARG A 101 10.75 6.40 -3.84
N PRO A 102 9.81 7.34 -3.66
CA PRO A 102 8.43 7.01 -3.39
C PRO A 102 7.88 6.03 -4.43
N ALA A 103 7.18 4.99 -3.97
CA ALA A 103 6.51 4.05 -4.85
C ALA A 103 5.13 4.60 -5.25
N SER A 104 4.75 4.40 -6.52
CA SER A 104 3.40 4.69 -7.01
C SER A 104 2.66 3.39 -7.27
N LEU A 105 1.45 3.27 -6.72
CA LEU A 105 0.57 2.12 -6.94
C LEU A 105 -0.56 2.53 -7.89
N GLY A 106 -0.52 2.04 -9.12
CA GLY A 106 -1.51 2.38 -10.16
C GLY A 106 -2.81 1.57 -10.09
N ASN A 107 -2.86 0.54 -9.25
CA ASN A 107 -3.99 -0.37 -9.09
C ASN A 107 -4.75 -0.15 -7.77
N VAL A 108 -4.63 1.03 -7.17
CA VAL A 108 -5.44 1.42 -6.00
C VAL A 108 -6.80 1.89 -6.51
N LYS A 109 -7.85 1.16 -6.12
CA LYS A 109 -9.22 1.50 -6.45
C LYS A 109 -9.69 2.67 -5.57
N ASN A 110 -10.50 3.57 -6.13
CA ASN A 110 -11.22 4.58 -5.34
C ASN A 110 -12.11 3.90 -4.29
N ASN A 111 -12.27 4.55 -3.14
CA ASN A 111 -13.07 4.06 -2.02
C ASN A 111 -14.43 4.73 -1.93
N ILE A 112 -14.54 5.97 -2.45
CA ILE A 112 -15.78 6.74 -2.43
C ILE A 112 -16.28 7.03 -3.85
N PRO A 113 -17.58 7.31 -4.04
CA PRO A 113 -18.08 7.71 -5.35
C PRO A 113 -17.45 9.03 -5.81
N ALA A 114 -17.23 9.15 -7.11
CA ALA A 114 -16.72 10.36 -7.75
C ALA A 114 -17.87 11.20 -8.33
N VAL A 115 -17.77 12.52 -8.22
CA VAL A 115 -18.71 13.50 -8.78
C VAL A 115 -18.05 14.18 -9.98
N ASN A 116 -18.69 14.11 -11.14
CA ASN A 116 -18.27 14.80 -12.35
C ASN A 116 -19.28 15.90 -12.70
N ASP A 117 -18.85 17.15 -12.58
CA ASP A 117 -19.71 18.32 -12.84
C ASP A 117 -19.94 18.56 -14.32
N ALA A 118 -18.96 18.26 -15.17
CA ALA A 118 -19.04 18.49 -16.61
C ALA A 118 -20.11 17.61 -17.25
N ASP A 119 -20.12 16.33 -16.87
CA ASP A 119 -21.05 15.32 -17.39
C ASP A 119 -22.30 15.15 -16.50
N LYS A 120 -22.34 15.82 -15.33
CA LYS A 120 -23.43 15.77 -14.35
C LYS A 120 -23.74 14.34 -13.89
N LYS A 121 -22.70 13.62 -13.51
CA LYS A 121 -22.76 12.20 -13.12
C LYS A 121 -22.06 11.95 -11.80
N VAL A 122 -22.57 10.97 -11.07
CA VAL A 122 -21.87 10.36 -9.94
C VAL A 122 -21.51 8.93 -10.33
N THR A 123 -20.28 8.50 -10.09
CA THR A 123 -19.80 7.15 -10.39
C THR A 123 -19.37 6.46 -9.11
N ASN A 124 -19.95 5.31 -8.80
CA ASN A 124 -19.57 4.48 -7.68
C ASN A 124 -18.13 3.96 -7.84
N PRO A 125 -17.48 3.54 -6.74
CA PRO A 125 -16.17 2.90 -6.79
C PRO A 125 -16.06 1.76 -7.81
N ASP A 126 -17.12 0.99 -8.03
CA ASP A 126 -17.17 -0.12 -8.99
C ASP A 126 -17.35 0.30 -10.46
N GLY A 127 -17.42 1.61 -10.74
CA GLY A 127 -17.60 2.15 -12.08
C GLY A 127 -19.06 2.27 -12.52
N THR A 128 -20.02 1.82 -11.71
CA THR A 128 -21.45 1.99 -12.01
C THR A 128 -21.88 3.44 -11.76
N GLU A 129 -22.85 3.93 -12.54
CA GLU A 129 -23.43 5.26 -12.29
C GLU A 129 -24.33 5.21 -11.04
N LYS A 130 -24.16 6.19 -10.15
CA LYS A 130 -25.03 6.41 -8.99
C LYS A 130 -26.05 7.49 -9.33
N GLY A 131 -27.33 7.13 -9.33
CA GLY A 131 -28.41 8.04 -9.71
C GLY A 131 -28.66 8.05 -11.22
N THR A 132 -29.40 9.05 -11.69
CA THR A 132 -29.82 9.17 -13.09
C THR A 132 -28.84 10.05 -13.87
N ALA A 133 -28.36 9.55 -15.00
CA ALA A 133 -27.46 10.27 -15.90
C ALA A 133 -28.04 11.63 -16.36
N GLY A 134 -27.23 12.69 -16.27
CA GLY A 134 -27.59 14.03 -16.75
C GLY A 134 -28.46 14.86 -15.80
N ASP A 135 -28.86 14.31 -14.65
CA ASP A 135 -29.59 15.04 -13.62
C ASP A 135 -28.64 15.86 -12.74
N VAL A 136 -28.68 17.18 -12.91
CA VAL A 136 -27.91 18.15 -12.12
C VAL A 136 -28.18 18.06 -10.62
N ASN A 137 -29.36 17.59 -10.21
CA ASN A 137 -29.68 17.48 -8.79
C ASN A 137 -28.82 16.43 -8.08
N ASN A 138 -28.28 15.46 -8.82
CA ASN A 138 -27.40 14.43 -8.26
C ASN A 138 -26.02 14.96 -7.89
N ILE A 139 -25.59 16.09 -8.47
CA ILE A 139 -24.27 16.69 -8.18
C ILE A 139 -24.34 17.86 -7.19
N ASN A 140 -25.53 18.43 -6.94
CA ASN A 140 -25.73 19.47 -5.91
C ASN A 140 -25.77 18.93 -4.48
N LYS A 141 -25.55 17.62 -4.32
CA LYS A 141 -25.47 16.94 -3.03
C LYS A 141 -24.26 16.03 -3.00
N ALA A 142 -23.67 15.88 -1.83
CA ALA A 142 -22.60 14.94 -1.57
C ALA A 142 -23.04 13.53 -2.01
N PRO A 143 -22.17 12.77 -2.68
CA PRO A 143 -22.50 11.45 -3.20
C PRO A 143 -22.66 10.42 -2.08
N LEU A 144 -22.26 10.74 -0.85
CA LEU A 144 -22.49 9.95 0.36
C LEU A 144 -23.19 10.82 1.40
N THR A 145 -24.18 10.25 2.08
CA THR A 145 -24.76 10.78 3.30
C THR A 145 -23.79 10.59 4.48
N ALA A 146 -23.97 11.36 5.55
CA ALA A 146 -23.18 11.20 6.78
C ALA A 146 -23.30 9.77 7.36
N THR A 147 -24.48 9.16 7.27
CA THR A 147 -24.71 7.79 7.71
C THR A 147 -23.96 6.77 6.84
N GLU A 148 -24.02 6.90 5.52
CA GLU A 148 -23.27 6.02 4.60
C GLU A 148 -21.76 6.13 4.84
N ALA A 149 -21.24 7.36 4.98
CA ALA A 149 -19.82 7.59 5.26
C ALA A 149 -19.39 6.98 6.60
N ALA A 150 -20.20 7.14 7.66
CA ALA A 150 -19.93 6.52 8.95
C ALA A 150 -19.97 4.99 8.90
N ASP A 151 -20.83 4.42 8.06
CA ASP A 151 -20.92 2.97 7.89
C ASP A 151 -19.68 2.39 7.20
N LEU A 152 -18.99 3.12 6.32
CA LEU A 152 -17.71 2.68 5.73
C LEU A 152 -16.62 2.43 6.79
N LEU A 153 -16.73 3.06 7.97
CA LEU A 153 -15.78 2.92 9.07
C LEU A 153 -16.17 1.84 10.08
N LYS A 154 -17.30 1.16 9.89
CA LYS A 154 -17.76 0.08 10.77
C LYS A 154 -17.38 -1.28 10.19
N PRO A 155 -16.52 -2.08 10.85
CA PRO A 155 -16.15 -3.41 10.36
C PRO A 155 -17.33 -4.40 10.41
N THR A 156 -18.32 -4.14 11.28
CA THR A 156 -19.53 -4.95 11.42
C THR A 156 -20.79 -4.09 11.33
N LYS A 157 -21.82 -4.60 10.64
CA LYS A 157 -23.15 -3.99 10.53
C LYS A 157 -24.21 -5.06 10.74
N ASP A 158 -25.18 -4.79 11.62
CA ASP A 158 -26.26 -5.72 11.97
C ASP A 158 -25.76 -7.13 12.40
N GLY A 159 -24.67 -7.17 13.18
CA GLY A 159 -24.07 -8.40 13.67
C GLY A 159 -23.31 -9.23 12.63
N LYS A 160 -23.14 -8.73 11.40
CA LYS A 160 -22.39 -9.38 10.31
C LYS A 160 -21.21 -8.51 9.85
N PRO A 161 -20.19 -9.10 9.20
CA PRO A 161 -19.15 -8.32 8.53
C PRO A 161 -19.77 -7.33 7.54
N ASN A 162 -19.35 -6.08 7.59
CA ASN A 162 -19.85 -5.06 6.68
C ASN A 162 -19.17 -5.22 5.31
N PRO A 163 -19.91 -5.55 4.24
CA PRO A 163 -19.32 -5.74 2.91
C PRO A 163 -18.74 -4.43 2.33
N ASN A 164 -19.13 -3.28 2.86
CA ASN A 164 -18.69 -1.96 2.42
C ASN A 164 -17.64 -1.34 3.35
N PHE A 165 -17.08 -2.09 4.30
CA PHE A 165 -16.04 -1.55 5.19
C PHE A 165 -14.80 -1.14 4.38
N ALA A 166 -14.35 0.11 4.57
CA ALA A 166 -13.20 0.69 3.89
C ALA A 166 -12.26 1.46 4.85
N GLY A 167 -12.37 1.25 6.16
CA GLY A 167 -11.65 2.01 7.18
C GLY A 167 -10.12 1.87 7.14
N ASN A 168 -9.59 0.85 6.48
CA ASN A 168 -8.15 0.59 6.37
C ASN A 168 -7.63 0.67 4.91
N ASN A 169 -8.45 1.18 3.98
CA ASN A 169 -8.05 1.29 2.58
C ASN A 169 -7.19 2.53 2.36
N ALA A 170 -6.24 2.45 1.43
CA ALA A 170 -5.50 3.62 0.97
C ALA A 170 -6.43 4.53 0.14
N ALA A 171 -6.46 5.83 0.44
CA ALA A 171 -7.22 6.80 -0.34
C ALA A 171 -6.47 7.19 -1.62
N THR A 172 -7.19 7.34 -2.73
CA THR A 172 -6.63 7.90 -3.97
C THR A 172 -6.75 9.43 -3.98
N VAL A 173 -6.03 10.11 -4.88
CA VAL A 173 -6.25 11.54 -5.13
C VAL A 173 -7.70 11.81 -5.58
N SER A 174 -8.30 10.87 -6.31
CA SER A 174 -9.70 10.97 -6.71
C SER A 174 -10.64 10.93 -5.50
N ASP A 175 -10.38 10.12 -4.49
CA ASP A 175 -11.17 10.14 -3.24
C ASP A 175 -11.10 11.52 -2.57
N VAL A 176 -9.91 12.13 -2.50
CA VAL A 176 -9.75 13.45 -1.89
C VAL A 176 -10.49 14.53 -2.69
N LEU A 177 -10.34 14.55 -4.01
CA LEU A 177 -10.96 15.58 -4.88
C LEU A 177 -12.47 15.44 -5.05
N ASN A 178 -13.05 14.30 -4.64
CA ASN A 178 -14.50 14.04 -4.68
C ASN A 178 -15.14 14.01 -3.28
N ALA A 179 -14.35 14.23 -2.23
CA ALA A 179 -14.87 14.51 -0.90
C ALA A 179 -15.46 15.93 -0.84
N GLY A 180 -16.24 16.24 0.19
CA GLY A 180 -16.83 17.56 0.36
C GLY A 180 -17.95 17.59 1.40
N TRP A 181 -18.73 18.66 1.39
CA TRP A 181 -19.87 18.85 2.28
C TRP A 181 -21.05 19.52 1.57
N ASN A 182 -22.26 19.30 2.10
CA ASN A 182 -23.48 19.88 1.54
C ASN A 182 -23.68 21.31 2.06
N LEU A 183 -23.72 22.29 1.17
CA LEU A 183 -24.19 23.63 1.48
C LEU A 183 -25.72 23.66 1.50
N GLN A 184 -26.27 24.14 2.59
CA GLN A 184 -27.70 24.33 2.75
C GLN A 184 -28.03 25.78 3.09
N ASN A 185 -29.20 26.22 2.66
CA ASN A 185 -29.79 27.48 3.08
C ASN A 185 -31.18 27.20 3.65
N ASN A 186 -31.33 27.45 4.95
CA ASN A 186 -32.57 27.20 5.69
C ASN A 186 -33.07 25.74 5.58
N GLY A 187 -32.15 24.76 5.68
CA GLY A 187 -32.46 23.32 5.59
C GLY A 187 -32.60 22.77 4.17
N GLU A 188 -32.67 23.65 3.17
CA GLU A 188 -32.74 23.26 1.76
C GLU A 188 -31.35 23.15 1.16
N ALA A 189 -31.09 22.05 0.43
CA ALA A 189 -29.84 21.88 -0.31
C ALA A 189 -29.64 22.99 -1.34
N ARG A 190 -28.42 23.50 -1.43
CA ARG A 190 -28.01 24.52 -2.40
C ARG A 190 -26.90 24.01 -3.28
N ASP A 191 -25.88 23.40 -2.69
CA ASP A 191 -24.71 22.95 -3.44
C ASP A 191 -23.94 21.84 -2.70
N PHE A 192 -23.04 21.16 -3.42
CA PHE A 192 -22.04 20.28 -2.85
C PHE A 192 -20.66 20.91 -3.00
N VAL A 193 -20.09 21.36 -1.89
CA VAL A 193 -18.82 22.08 -1.85
C VAL A 193 -17.67 21.09 -1.73
N LYS A 194 -16.80 21.07 -2.72
CA LYS A 194 -15.61 20.22 -2.84
C LYS A 194 -14.32 20.99 -2.49
N PRO A 195 -13.18 20.30 -2.31
CA PRO A 195 -11.89 20.97 -2.20
C PRO A 195 -11.64 21.94 -3.35
N TYR A 196 -11.08 23.10 -3.00
CA TYR A 196 -10.78 24.21 -3.91
C TYR A 196 -11.99 25.01 -4.43
N ASP A 197 -13.23 24.62 -4.09
CA ASP A 197 -14.38 25.50 -4.30
C ASP A 197 -14.30 26.75 -3.42
N THR A 198 -14.91 27.84 -3.87
CA THR A 198 -14.95 29.11 -3.15
C THR A 198 -16.37 29.41 -2.69
N VAL A 199 -16.56 29.56 -1.38
CA VAL A 199 -17.83 30.05 -0.81
C VAL A 199 -17.67 31.54 -0.50
N ASN A 200 -18.40 32.38 -1.23
CA ASN A 200 -18.38 33.83 -1.05
C ASN A 200 -19.63 34.31 -0.28
N PHE A 201 -19.42 34.89 0.90
CA PHE A 201 -20.49 35.53 1.67
C PHE A 201 -20.63 36.99 1.22
N VAL A 202 -21.66 37.27 0.42
CA VAL A 202 -21.94 38.62 -0.08
C VAL A 202 -22.82 39.41 0.89
N ASN A 203 -22.67 40.73 0.89
CA ASN A 203 -23.57 41.63 1.62
C ASN A 203 -25.00 41.51 1.08
N GLY A 204 -25.97 41.52 1.99
CA GLY A 204 -27.38 41.65 1.64
C GLY A 204 -27.78 43.12 1.52
N ALA A 205 -29.01 43.37 1.05
CA ALA A 205 -29.52 44.73 0.87
C ALA A 205 -29.47 45.58 2.16
N ASN A 206 -29.67 44.95 3.32
CA ASN A 206 -29.67 45.60 4.64
C ASN A 206 -28.73 44.91 5.65
N THR A 207 -27.83 44.04 5.17
CA THR A 207 -26.94 43.26 6.03
C THR A 207 -25.53 43.25 5.48
N THR A 208 -24.54 43.37 6.36
CA THR A 208 -23.13 43.16 5.99
C THR A 208 -22.72 41.79 6.49
N ALA A 209 -22.25 40.93 5.57
CA ALA A 209 -21.65 39.67 5.95
C ALA A 209 -20.19 39.94 6.35
N VAL A 210 -19.84 39.62 7.59
CA VAL A 210 -18.49 39.84 8.11
C VAL A 210 -17.94 38.51 8.58
N VAL A 211 -16.77 38.14 8.06
CA VAL A 211 -16.00 36.97 8.49
C VAL A 211 -14.76 37.48 9.21
N THR A 212 -14.69 37.28 10.52
CA THR A 212 -13.51 37.59 11.34
C THR A 212 -13.06 36.34 12.08
N THR A 213 -11.76 36.07 12.14
CA THR A 213 -11.18 35.07 13.04
C THR A 213 -10.62 35.78 14.27
N SER A 214 -11.01 35.35 15.47
CA SER A 214 -10.30 35.73 16.70
C SER A 214 -8.90 35.08 16.67
N ALA A 215 -7.87 35.90 16.90
CA ALA A 215 -6.47 35.45 16.97
C ALA A 215 -6.18 34.65 18.24
#